data_AF-A0A8J4T3T7-F1
#
_entry.id   AF-A0A8J4T3T7-F1
#
_cell.length_a   1.000
_cell.length_b   1.000
_cell.length_c   1.000
_cell.angle_alpha   90.00
_cell.angle_beta   90.00
_cell.angle_gamma   90.00
#
_symmetry.space_group_name_H-M   'P 1'
#
loop_
_entity.id
_entity.type
_entity.pdbx_description
1 polymer ?
#
loop_
_entity_poly.entity_id
_entity_poly.type
_entity_poly.pdbx_seq_one_letter_code
_entity_poly.pdbx_strand_id
1 'polypeptide(L)'
;MPLLWSHNELARFSWIWEDCTTLVDYTVETSYANSPLLQNLLGSLTASGGLAVGRGGTALASLRQVAASLTQNAREIFRIIAEHQLNAPLHESRGDNVGMPLEDLYWRCRDAFLTSSESTLRAQLTEFRDHKLMKIKKGADGTELLVIPMENTSLRKFVENFDTFC
;
A
#
# COMPACT_ATOMS: atom_id res chain seq x y z
N MET A 1 8.12 2.45 32.18
CA MET A 1 8.10 3.90 31.93
C MET A 1 8.64 4.80 33.07
N PRO A 2 9.43 4.38 34.07
CA PRO A 2 10.14 5.34 34.93
C PRO A 2 11.44 5.91 34.32
N LEU A 3 11.93 5.29 33.23
CA LEU A 3 13.23 5.62 32.64
C LEU A 3 13.21 6.86 31.73
N LEU A 4 12.02 7.31 31.31
CA LEU A 4 11.87 8.37 30.33
C LEU A 4 11.90 9.78 30.96
N TRP A 5 11.65 9.87 32.28
CA TRP A 5 11.43 11.14 32.96
C TRP A 5 12.46 11.37 34.07
N SER A 6 13.02 12.58 34.10
CA SER A 6 13.93 13.01 35.15
C SER A 6 13.19 13.31 36.46
N HIS A 7 13.94 13.38 37.57
CA HIS A 7 13.37 13.65 38.90
C HIS A 7 12.60 14.99 38.96
N ASN A 8 13.05 16.01 38.21
CA ASN A 8 12.38 17.31 38.16
C ASN A 8 11.04 17.23 37.41
N GLU A 9 10.98 16.48 36.32
CA GLU A 9 9.76 16.30 35.53
C GLU A 9 8.69 15.53 36.31
N LEU A 10 9.08 14.48 37.04
CA LEU A 10 8.18 13.74 37.92
C LEU A 10 7.55 14.62 39.00
N ALA A 11 8.34 15.52 39.60
CA ALA A 11 7.84 16.46 40.61
C ALA A 11 6.90 17.51 40.02
N ARG A 12 7.14 17.95 38.78
CA ARG A 12 6.28 18.93 38.09
C ARG A 12 4.94 18.34 37.64
N PHE A 13 4.95 17.08 37.21
CA PHE A 13 3.74 16.46 36.68
C PHE A 13 2.82 15.86 37.77
N SER A 14 3.29 15.76 39.02
CA SER A 14 2.50 15.38 40.21
C SER A 14 1.54 14.21 39.94
N TRP A 15 2.05 13.12 39.36
CA TRP A 15 1.20 12.00 38.96
C TRP A 15 0.65 11.23 40.14
N ILE A 16 -0.60 10.82 39.98
CA ILE A 16 -1.25 9.80 40.81
C ILE A 16 -1.39 8.56 39.92
N TRP A 17 -0.86 7.45 40.40
CA TRP A 17 -0.93 6.18 39.68
C TRP A 17 -2.19 5.42 40.12
N GLU A 18 -3.04 5.10 39.15
CA GLU A 18 -4.23 4.27 39.34
C GLU A 18 -4.13 3.07 38.40
N ASP A 19 -4.54 1.90 38.87
CA ASP A 19 -4.60 0.68 38.05
C ASP A 19 -5.91 0.65 37.25
N CYS A 20 -5.78 0.84 35.94
CA CYS A 20 -6.91 0.87 35.00
C CYS A 20 -6.79 -0.26 33.97
N THR A 21 -6.64 -1.51 34.43
CA THR A 21 -6.57 -2.68 33.54
C THR A 21 -7.94 -3.02 32.95
N THR A 22 -8.27 -2.49 31.77
CA THR A 22 -9.59 -2.63 31.13
C THR A 22 -9.76 -3.90 30.29
N LEU A 23 -8.67 -4.59 29.91
CA LEU A 23 -8.65 -5.78 29.04
C LEU A 23 -9.42 -5.63 27.71
N VAL A 24 -9.73 -4.41 27.28
CA VAL A 24 -10.37 -4.13 26.00
C VAL A 24 -9.34 -4.24 24.88
N ASP A 25 -9.79 -4.64 23.70
CA ASP A 25 -8.93 -4.79 22.52
C ASP A 25 -8.31 -3.45 22.09
N TYR A 26 -6.98 -3.45 21.92
CA TYR A 26 -6.19 -2.29 21.50
C TYR A 26 -6.18 -2.11 19.97
N THR A 27 -7.36 -2.10 19.34
CA THR A 27 -7.46 -2.08 17.86
C THR A 27 -6.99 -0.75 17.26
N VAL A 28 -7.23 0.37 17.94
CA VAL A 28 -6.87 1.72 17.45
C VAL A 28 -5.38 2.01 17.71
N GLU A 29 -4.86 1.60 18.85
CA GLU A 29 -3.47 1.83 19.24
C GLU A 29 -2.53 0.93 18.41
N THR A 30 -2.97 -0.29 18.09
CA THR A 30 -2.17 -1.22 17.30
C THR A 30 -2.21 -0.92 15.81
N SER A 31 -3.19 -0.17 15.28
CA SER A 31 -3.24 0.15 13.85
C SER A 31 -2.01 0.96 13.37
N TYR A 32 -1.38 1.70 14.28
CA TYR A 32 -0.19 2.52 14.01
C TYR A 32 1.13 1.82 14.33
N ALA A 33 1.10 0.57 14.78
CA ALA A 33 2.30 -0.16 15.13
C ALA A 33 3.15 -0.43 13.87
N ASN A 34 4.38 0.09 13.84
CA ASN A 34 5.36 -0.12 12.76
C ASN A 34 5.95 -1.55 12.71
N SER A 35 5.34 -2.51 13.41
CA SER A 35 5.82 -3.89 13.45
C SER A 35 4.97 -4.75 12.50
N PRO A 36 5.56 -5.28 11.42
CA PRO A 36 4.85 -6.10 10.45
C PRO A 36 4.35 -7.41 11.06
N LEU A 37 4.97 -7.89 12.14
CA LEU A 37 4.56 -9.11 12.84
C LEU A 37 3.28 -8.87 13.66
N LEU A 38 3.19 -7.73 14.35
CA LEU A 38 2.01 -7.36 15.15
C LEU A 38 0.79 -7.07 14.27
N GLN A 39 1.00 -6.44 13.11
CA GLN A 39 -0.05 -6.24 12.12
C GLN A 39 -0.57 -7.57 11.55
N ASN A 40 0.31 -8.53 11.29
CA ASN A 40 -0.11 -9.86 10.81
C ASN A 40 -0.88 -10.65 11.88
N LEU A 41 -0.50 -10.54 13.15
CA LEU A 41 -1.07 -11.35 14.22
C LEU A 41 -2.37 -10.76 14.79
N LEU A 42 -2.45 -9.43 14.93
CA LEU A 42 -3.62 -8.74 15.47
C LEU A 42 -4.64 -8.35 14.37
N GLY A 43 -4.19 -8.04 13.15
CA GLY A 43 -5.08 -7.84 12.00
C GLY A 43 -5.83 -9.12 11.59
N SER A 44 -5.34 -10.29 12.00
CA SER A 44 -6.05 -11.57 11.84
C SER A 44 -7.16 -11.78 12.87
N LEU A 45 -7.16 -11.05 14.00
CA LEU A 45 -8.16 -11.20 15.07
C LEU A 45 -9.36 -10.26 14.90
N THR A 46 -9.20 -9.15 14.18
CA THR A 46 -10.29 -8.23 13.84
C THR A 46 -11.11 -8.68 12.63
N ALA A 47 -10.77 -9.81 12.01
CA ALA A 47 -11.56 -10.48 10.98
C ALA A 47 -12.16 -11.78 11.52
N SER A 48 -13.00 -11.69 12.55
CA SER A 48 -14.00 -12.72 12.87
C SER A 48 -15.04 -12.76 11.75
N GLY A 49 -14.64 -13.29 10.60
CA GLY A 49 -15.44 -13.22 9.38
C GLY A 49 -14.70 -13.63 8.11
N GLY A 50 -13.94 -14.72 8.15
CA GLY A 50 -13.56 -15.47 6.95
C GLY A 50 -12.22 -15.10 6.31
N LEU A 51 -11.53 -16.18 5.93
CA LEU A 51 -10.39 -16.27 5.01
C LEU A 51 -9.03 -15.88 5.60
N ALA A 52 -8.19 -16.91 5.73
CA ALA A 52 -6.76 -16.83 6.03
C ALA A 52 -6.08 -15.72 5.23
N VAL A 53 -5.76 -14.63 5.91
CA VAL A 53 -4.94 -13.54 5.39
C VAL A 53 -3.48 -13.94 5.59
N GLY A 54 -2.92 -14.63 4.60
CA GLY A 54 -1.48 -14.63 4.39
C GLY A 54 -0.99 -13.20 4.08
N ARG A 55 0.34 -13.05 3.96
CA ARG A 55 1.10 -11.82 3.59
C ARG A 55 0.45 -10.83 2.60
N GLY A 56 -0.55 -11.23 1.81
CA GLY A 56 -1.33 -10.40 0.91
C GLY A 56 -2.48 -9.59 1.53
N GLY A 57 -3.10 -9.99 2.65
CA GLY A 57 -4.28 -9.25 3.15
C GLY A 57 -3.96 -7.97 3.94
N THR A 58 -2.77 -7.85 4.52
CA THR A 58 -2.28 -6.57 5.06
C THR A 58 -1.97 -5.57 3.95
N ALA A 59 -1.38 -6.03 2.84
CA ALA A 59 -1.20 -5.21 1.66
C ALA A 59 -2.54 -4.72 1.09
N LEU A 60 -3.56 -5.58 1.03
CA LEU A 60 -4.91 -5.22 0.56
C LEU A 60 -5.61 -4.20 1.46
N ALA A 61 -5.50 -4.31 2.79
CA ALA A 61 -6.08 -3.33 3.72
C ALA A 61 -5.38 -1.97 3.61
N SER A 62 -4.05 -1.94 3.54
CA SER A 62 -3.30 -0.71 3.29
C SER A 62 -3.58 -0.12 1.91
N LEU A 63 -3.71 -0.96 0.88
CA LEU A 63 -4.06 -0.52 -0.47
C LEU A 63 -5.49 0.03 -0.53
N ARG A 64 -6.44 -0.51 0.24
CA ARG A 64 -7.81 0.02 0.32
C ARG A 64 -7.82 1.42 0.94
N GLN A 65 -7.10 1.60 2.06
CA GLN A 65 -6.96 2.89 2.71
C GLN A 65 -6.31 3.92 1.78
N VAL A 66 -5.28 3.50 1.04
CA VAL A 66 -4.57 4.38 0.11
C VAL A 66 -5.38 4.64 -1.16
N ALA A 67 -6.11 3.66 -1.69
CA ALA A 67 -7.04 3.85 -2.80
C ALA A 67 -8.12 4.89 -2.47
N ALA A 68 -8.59 4.92 -1.22
CA ALA A 68 -9.53 5.94 -0.76
C ALA A 68 -8.93 7.35 -0.65
N SER A 69 -7.61 7.49 -0.45
CA SER A 69 -6.93 8.79 -0.47
C SER A 69 -6.51 9.25 -1.86
N LEU A 70 -6.50 8.36 -2.85
CA LEU A 70 -6.09 8.65 -4.22
C LEU A 70 -7.22 9.33 -5.03
N THR A 71 -6.83 10.31 -5.85
CA THR A 71 -7.74 10.96 -6.80
C THR A 71 -8.28 9.94 -7.83
N GLN A 72 -9.45 10.20 -8.43
CA GLN A 72 -10.05 9.33 -9.45
C GLN A 72 -9.08 9.04 -10.60
N ASN A 73 -8.31 10.03 -11.06
CA ASN A 73 -7.34 9.85 -12.14
C ASN A 73 -6.19 8.92 -11.72
N ALA A 74 -5.67 9.10 -10.50
CA ALA A 74 -4.62 8.23 -9.97
C ALA A 74 -5.09 6.78 -9.82
N ARG A 75 -6.36 6.57 -9.45
CA ARG A 75 -7.00 5.26 -9.36
C ARG A 75 -7.05 4.54 -10.71
N GLU A 76 -7.44 5.24 -11.78
CA GLU A 76 -7.46 4.65 -13.13
C GLU A 76 -6.06 4.37 -13.67
N ILE A 77 -5.07 5.22 -13.37
CA ILE A 77 -3.67 4.96 -13.74
C ILE A 77 -3.15 3.69 -13.06
N PHE A 78 -3.49 3.49 -11.78
CA PHE A 78 -3.14 2.27 -11.08
C PHE A 78 -3.83 1.04 -11.67
N ARG A 79 -5.10 1.15 -12.10
CA ARG A 79 -5.84 0.08 -12.80
C ARG A 79 -5.13 -0.34 -14.09
N ILE A 80 -4.73 0.62 -14.93
CA ILE A 80 -4.03 0.34 -16.21
C ILE A 80 -2.74 -0.46 -15.98
N ILE A 81 -1.96 -0.10 -14.96
CA ILE A 81 -0.71 -0.79 -14.61
C ILE A 81 -1.01 -2.20 -14.08
N ALA A 82 -2.02 -2.34 -13.23
CA ALA A 82 -2.45 -3.62 -12.69
C ALA A 82 -2.93 -4.59 -13.78
N GLU A 83 -3.77 -4.13 -14.70
CA GLU A 83 -4.26 -4.91 -15.83
C GLU A 83 -3.14 -5.37 -16.75
N HIS A 84 -2.17 -4.49 -17.05
CA HIS A 84 -1.00 -4.87 -17.84
C HIS A 84 -0.17 -5.93 -17.15
N GLN A 85 0.04 -5.82 -15.83
CA GLN A 85 0.79 -6.81 -15.06
C GLN A 85 0.06 -8.17 -14.99
N LEU A 86 -1.28 -8.17 -14.99
CA LEU A 86 -2.11 -9.39 -15.03
C LEU A 86 -2.17 -10.03 -16.42
N ASN A 87 -2.15 -9.22 -17.47
CA ASN A 87 -2.18 -9.66 -18.86
C ASN A 87 -0.80 -10.05 -19.40
N ALA A 88 0.28 -9.67 -18.71
CA ALA A 88 1.63 -10.12 -19.04
C ALA A 88 1.69 -11.66 -18.97
N PRO A 89 2.08 -12.35 -20.06
CA PRO A 89 2.06 -13.80 -20.11
C PRO A 89 2.97 -14.41 -19.03
N LEU A 90 2.44 -15.41 -18.31
CA LEU A 90 3.08 -16.12 -17.19
C LEU A 90 4.50 -16.69 -17.45
N HIS A 91 5.00 -16.62 -18.69
CA HIS A 91 6.30 -17.16 -19.08
C HIS A 91 7.50 -16.28 -18.68
N GLU A 92 7.27 -15.04 -18.22
CA GLU A 92 8.32 -14.11 -17.76
C GLU A 92 8.51 -14.07 -16.24
N SER A 93 7.83 -14.95 -15.50
CA SER A 93 7.85 -15.02 -14.04
C SER A 93 9.24 -15.28 -13.41
N ARG A 94 10.31 -15.42 -14.21
CA ARG A 94 11.66 -15.75 -13.74
C ARG A 94 12.74 -14.70 -14.02
N GLY A 95 12.47 -13.67 -14.82
CA GLY A 95 13.54 -12.77 -15.26
C GLY A 95 13.09 -11.35 -15.44
N ASP A 96 13.41 -10.50 -14.46
CA ASP A 96 13.83 -9.09 -14.54
C ASP A 96 13.03 -8.04 -15.34
N ASN A 97 12.05 -8.43 -16.16
CA ASN A 97 11.29 -7.64 -17.12
C ASN A 97 9.78 -7.61 -16.84
N VAL A 98 9.35 -8.05 -15.66
CA VAL A 98 7.95 -7.92 -15.24
C VAL A 98 7.69 -6.47 -14.84
N GLY A 99 7.35 -5.61 -15.80
CA GLY A 99 7.02 -4.21 -15.57
C GLY A 99 6.56 -3.48 -16.81
N MET A 100 5.65 -2.51 -16.66
CA MET A 100 5.21 -1.66 -17.77
C MET A 100 6.26 -0.57 -18.04
N PRO A 101 6.69 -0.33 -19.29
CA PRO A 101 7.53 0.81 -19.63
C PRO A 101 6.82 2.15 -19.38
N LEU A 102 7.54 3.15 -18.86
CA LEU A 102 6.97 4.49 -18.64
C LEU A 102 6.36 5.11 -19.90
N GLU A 103 6.97 4.89 -21.07
CA GLU A 103 6.44 5.41 -22.34
C GLU A 103 5.07 4.81 -22.70
N ASP A 104 4.90 3.49 -22.53
CA ASP A 104 3.62 2.83 -22.80
C ASP A 104 2.54 3.31 -21.82
N LEU A 105 2.89 3.47 -20.55
CA LEU A 105 1.99 4.07 -19.55
C LEU A 105 1.56 5.48 -19.97
N TYR A 106 2.50 6.31 -20.41
CA TYR A 106 2.20 7.68 -20.82
C TYR A 106 1.22 7.73 -21.99
N TRP A 107 1.41 6.88 -23.00
CA TRP A 107 0.49 6.80 -24.14
C TRP A 107 -0.91 6.36 -23.73
N ARG A 108 -1.04 5.32 -22.88
CA ARG A 108 -2.33 4.85 -22.37
C ARG A 108 -3.03 5.90 -21.51
N CYS A 109 -2.29 6.58 -20.63
CA CYS A 109 -2.84 7.66 -19.81
C CYS A 109 -3.32 8.84 -20.65
N ARG A 110 -2.66 9.13 -21.78
CA ARG A 110 -3.05 10.20 -22.69
C ARG A 110 -4.28 9.84 -23.51
N ASP A 111 -4.39 8.59 -23.97
CA ASP A 111 -5.57 8.09 -24.70
C ASP A 111 -6.83 8.08 -23.81
N ALA A 112 -6.66 7.72 -22.54
CA ALA A 112 -7.72 7.74 -21.53
C ALA A 112 -7.97 9.14 -20.89
N PHE A 113 -7.31 10.19 -21.37
CA PHE A 113 -7.40 11.57 -20.84
C PHE A 113 -7.12 11.71 -19.33
N LEU A 114 -6.32 10.81 -18.74
CA LEU A 114 -6.04 10.77 -17.30
C LEU A 114 -4.98 11.78 -16.86
N THR A 115 -4.11 12.22 -17.78
CA THR A 115 -3.01 13.14 -17.47
C THR A 115 -2.75 14.13 -18.60
N SER A 116 -2.58 15.40 -18.24
CA SER A 116 -2.32 16.50 -19.17
C SER A 116 -0.85 16.60 -19.64
N SER A 117 0.12 16.23 -18.79
CA SER A 117 1.56 16.32 -19.09
C SER A 117 2.38 15.23 -18.38
N GLU A 118 3.53 14.87 -18.97
CA GLU A 118 4.46 13.87 -18.40
C GLU A 118 4.93 14.25 -16.98
N SER A 119 5.08 15.55 -16.69
CA SER A 119 5.44 16.06 -15.37
C SER A 119 4.40 15.71 -14.30
N THR A 120 3.11 15.81 -14.62
CA THR A 120 2.01 15.44 -13.71
C THR A 120 1.97 13.93 -13.49
N LEU A 121 2.21 13.14 -14.54
CA LEU A 121 2.31 11.69 -14.42
C LEU A 121 3.45 11.31 -13.47
N ARG A 122 4.64 11.90 -13.65
CA ARG A 122 5.80 11.63 -12.78
C ARG A 122 5.57 12.04 -11.33
N ALA A 123 4.83 13.12 -11.07
CA ALA A 123 4.46 13.51 -9.72
C ALA A 123 3.58 12.43 -9.04
N GLN A 124 2.56 11.93 -9.74
CA GLN A 124 1.71 10.84 -9.23
C GLN A 124 2.47 9.53 -9.04
N LEU A 125 3.37 9.18 -9.96
CA LEU A 125 4.24 8.01 -9.80
C LEU A 125 5.18 8.14 -8.59
N THR A 126 5.62 9.35 -8.28
CA THR A 126 6.43 9.63 -7.09
C THR A 126 5.61 9.42 -5.83
N GLU A 127 4.36 9.88 -5.81
CA GLU A 127 3.42 9.64 -4.70
C GLU A 127 3.19 8.13 -4.48
N PHE A 128 2.96 7.35 -5.55
CA PHE A 128 2.84 5.89 -5.45
C PHE A 128 4.08 5.21 -4.89
N ARG A 129 5.27 5.71 -5.24
CA ARG A 129 6.54 5.21 -4.72
C ARG A 129 6.69 5.52 -3.24
N ASP A 130 6.36 6.74 -2.83
CA ASP A 130 6.51 7.19 -1.44
C ASP A 130 5.55 6.43 -0.50
N HIS A 131 4.36 6.08 -1.00
CA HIS A 131 3.43 5.17 -0.32
C HIS A 131 3.75 3.67 -0.48
N LYS A 132 4.90 3.31 -1.10
CA LYS A 132 5.36 1.93 -1.34
C LYS A 132 4.38 1.06 -2.13
N LEU A 133 3.48 1.67 -2.91
CA LEU A 133 2.52 0.96 -3.76
C LEU A 133 3.16 0.44 -5.04
N MET A 134 4.26 1.06 -5.46
CA MET A 134 4.92 0.78 -6.73
C MET A 134 6.43 0.86 -6.58
N LYS A 135 7.14 0.05 -7.37
CA LYS A 135 8.59 0.12 -7.55
C LYS A 135 8.89 0.50 -8.99
N ILE A 136 9.76 1.48 -9.16
CA ILE A 136 10.33 1.85 -10.46
C ILE A 136 11.69 1.16 -10.54
N LYS A 137 11.85 0.29 -11.52
CA LYS A 137 13.08 -0.44 -11.79
C LYS A 137 13.64 0.03 -13.13
N LYS A 138 14.94 0.27 -13.20
CA LYS A 138 15.60 0.52 -14.48
C LYS A 138 15.91 -0.81 -15.15
N GLY A 139 15.38 -1.02 -16.35
CA GLY A 139 15.68 -2.19 -17.19
C GLY A 139 17.11 -2.14 -17.74
N ALA A 140 17.56 -3.25 -18.32
CA ALA A 140 18.89 -3.35 -18.94
C ALA A 140 19.10 -2.35 -20.10
N ASP A 141 17.99 -1.92 -20.72
CA ASP A 141 17.97 -0.96 -21.83
C ASP A 141 17.89 0.52 -21.36
N GLY A 142 17.95 0.76 -20.04
CA GLY A 142 17.83 2.11 -19.46
C GLY A 142 16.39 2.59 -19.29
N THR A 143 15.40 1.87 -19.82
CA THR A 143 13.97 2.18 -19.69
C THR A 143 13.48 1.99 -18.26
N GLU A 144 12.66 2.93 -17.78
CA GLU A 144 12.01 2.84 -16.47
C GLU A 144 10.81 1.90 -16.55
N LEU A 145 10.89 0.76 -15.86
CA LEU A 145 9.86 -0.26 -15.73
C LEU A 145 9.12 -0.08 -14.41
N LEU A 146 7.79 0.04 -14.48
CA LEU A 146 6.91 0.22 -13.34
C LEU A 146 6.32 -1.13 -12.93
N VAL A 147 6.47 -1.48 -11.64
CA VAL A 147 6.07 -2.78 -11.09
C VAL A 147 5.30 -2.59 -9.80
N ILE A 148 4.13 -3.23 -9.68
CA ILE A 148 3.40 -3.31 -8.42
C ILE A 148 3.94 -4.52 -7.66
N PRO A 149 4.55 -4.35 -6.46
CA PRO A 149 5.14 -5.44 -5.69
C PRO A 149 4.06 -6.25 -4.94
N MET A 150 3.11 -6.80 -5.69
CA MET A 150 2.00 -7.60 -5.17
C MET A 150 1.87 -8.91 -5.96
N GLU A 151 1.37 -9.94 -5.28
CA GLU A 151 1.08 -11.23 -5.90
C GLU A 151 -0.10 -11.13 -6.87
N ASN A 152 -0.01 -11.78 -8.03
CA ASN A 152 -1.05 -11.76 -9.07
C ASN A 152 -2.45 -12.16 -8.57
N THR A 153 -2.52 -13.08 -7.60
CA THR A 153 -3.77 -13.53 -6.96
C THR A 153 -4.44 -12.42 -6.15
N SER A 154 -3.65 -11.59 -5.46
CA SER A 154 -4.12 -10.44 -4.69
C SER A 154 -4.42 -9.24 -5.59
N LEU A 155 -3.61 -9.03 -6.63
CA LEU A 155 -3.80 -7.99 -7.64
C LEU A 155 -5.12 -8.16 -8.40
N ARG A 156 -5.45 -9.41 -8.81
CA ARG A 156 -6.73 -9.70 -9.48
C ARG A 156 -7.92 -9.38 -8.58
N LYS A 157 -7.89 -9.83 -7.32
CA LYS A 157 -8.95 -9.51 -6.34
C LYS A 157 -9.07 -8.00 -6.11
N PHE A 158 -7.95 -7.27 -6.10
CA PHE A 158 -7.98 -5.83 -5.96
C PHE A 158 -8.68 -5.16 -7.14
N VAL A 159 -8.32 -5.50 -8.38
CA VAL A 159 -8.96 -4.95 -9.59
C VAL A 159 -10.46 -5.26 -9.63
N GLU A 160 -10.87 -6.49 -9.29
CA GLU A 160 -12.28 -6.90 -9.25
C GLU A 160 -13.09 -6.13 -8.19
N ASN A 161 -12.52 -5.90 -7.01
CA ASN A 161 -13.20 -5.17 -5.95
C ASN A 161 -13.08 -3.64 -6.12
N PHE A 162 -12.21 -3.16 -7.01
CA PHE A 162 -11.92 -1.73 -7.16
C PHE A 162 -13.16 -0.92 -7.57
N ASP A 163 -14.01 -1.48 -8.44
CA ASP A 163 -15.28 -0.85 -8.84
C ASP A 163 -16.36 -0.89 -7.75
N THR A 164 -16.22 -1.76 -6.74
CA THR A 164 -17.19 -1.88 -5.64
C THR A 164 -16.92 -0.87 -4.51
N PHE A 165 -15.75 -0.22 -4.52
CA PHE A 165 -15.38 0.81 -3.54
C PHE A 165 -15.78 2.23 -3.96
N CYS A 166 -16.43 2.38 -5.13
CA CYS A 166 -17.00 3.64 -5.62
C CYS A 166 -18.47 3.77 -5.24
#